data_AF-A0A7K1STH6-F1
#
_entry.id   AF-A0A7K1STH6-F1
#
_cell.length_a   1.000
_cell.length_b   1.000
_cell.length_c   1.000
_cell.angle_alpha   90.00
_cell.angle_beta   90.00
_cell.angle_gamma   90.00
#
_symmetry.space_group_name_H-M   'P 1'
#
loop_
_entity.id
_entity.type
_entity.pdbx_description
1 polymer ?
#
loop_
_entity_poly.entity_id
_entity_poly.type
_entity_poly.pdbx_seq_one_letter_code
_entity_poly.pdbx_strand_id
1 'polypeptide(L)' 'MDLLVDIRQEKKTFQNYLSIVYFLEDLFENKVDLITEQSLSKHIGPNILETVEYISYDTVKTNIPELRSCLKFIQ' A
#
# COMPACT_ATOMS: atom_id res chain seq x y z
N MET A 1 3.59 -6.46 -8.82
CA MET A 1 2.73 -6.92 -7.71
C MET A 1 1.90 -5.75 -7.25
N ASP A 2 0.65 -5.98 -6.89
CA ASP A 2 -0.28 -4.90 -6.59
C ASP A 2 -0.45 -4.80 -5.09
N LEU A 3 -0.13 -3.64 -4.51
CA LEU A 3 -0.12 -3.44 -3.07
C LEU A 3 -1.12 -2.38 -2.66
N LEU A 4 -2.19 -2.79 -1.97
CA LEU A 4 -3.11 -1.86 -1.35
C LEU A 4 -2.46 -1.23 -0.10
N VAL A 5 -2.44 0.10 -0.04
CA VAL A 5 -1.91 0.86 1.10
C VAL A 5 -2.86 1.97 1.55
N ASP A 6 -2.90 2.20 2.86
CA ASP A 6 -3.48 3.41 3.44
C ASP A 6 -2.36 4.35 3.91
N ILE A 7 -2.22 5.47 3.19
CA ILE A 7 -1.27 6.53 3.52
C ILE A 7 -1.99 7.55 4.39
N ARG A 8 -1.38 7.94 5.51
CA ARG A 8 -1.95 8.97 6.38
C ARG A 8 -2.25 10.24 5.60
N GLN A 9 -3.41 10.85 5.85
CA GLN A 9 -3.94 11.95 5.04
C GLN A 9 -2.94 13.11 4.91
N GLU A 10 -2.21 13.45 5.97
CA GLU A 10 -1.18 14.48 6.01
C GLU A 10 0.10 14.13 5.23
N LYS A 11 0.26 12.86 4.84
CA LYS A 11 1.38 12.33 4.07
C LYS A 11 0.99 11.97 2.63
N LYS A 12 -0.25 12.21 2.19
CA LYS A 12 -0.70 11.98 0.79
C LYS A 12 -0.14 13.02 -0.17
N THR A 13 1.15 12.93 -0.43
CA THR A 13 1.84 13.72 -1.45
C THR A 13 2.42 12.78 -2.52
N PHE A 14 2.55 13.28 -3.74
CA PHE A 14 3.15 12.50 -4.84
C PHE A 14 4.58 12.06 -4.52
N GLN A 15 5.35 12.91 -3.83
CA GLN A 15 6.71 12.57 -3.42
C GLN A 15 6.74 11.40 -2.44
N ASN A 16 5.89 11.41 -1.41
CA ASN A 16 5.83 10.31 -0.45
C ASN A 16 5.36 9.02 -1.13
N TYR A 17 4.39 9.12 -2.04
CA TYR A 17 3.94 8.00 -2.86
C TYR A 17 5.10 7.35 -3.62
N LEU A 18 5.90 8.14 -4.34
CA LEU A 18 7.07 7.63 -5.08
C LEU A 18 8.12 7.02 -4.13
N SER A 19 8.41 7.67 -3.01
CA SER A 19 9.35 7.14 -2.02
C SER A 19 8.92 5.77 -1.49
N ILE A 20 7.62 5.57 -1.25
CA ILE A 20 7.08 4.27 -0.84
C ILE A 20 7.22 3.26 -1.99
N VAL A 21 6.86 3.60 -3.22
CA VAL A 21 7.02 2.70 -4.38
C VAL A 21 8.46 2.21 -4.50
N TYR A 22 9.43 3.13 -4.54
CA TYR A 22 10.84 2.76 -4.68
C TYR A 22 11.36 1.91 -3.51
N PHE A 23 10.95 2.23 -2.29
CA PHE A 23 11.30 1.44 -1.12
C PHE A 23 10.81 -0.01 -1.25
N LEU A 24 9.59 -0.21 -1.74
CA LEU A 24 8.99 -1.53 -1.86
C LEU A 24 9.55 -2.30 -3.04
N GLU A 25 9.82 -1.63 -4.16
CA GLU A 25 10.47 -2.26 -5.30
C GLU A 25 11.87 -2.78 -4.93
N ASP A 26 12.62 -2.02 -4.13
CA ASP A 26 13.92 -2.45 -3.58
C ASP A 26 13.76 -3.62 -2.60
N LEU A 27 12.79 -3.54 -1.68
CA LEU A 27 12.53 -4.57 -0.68
C LEU A 27 12.11 -5.92 -1.29
N PHE A 28 11.29 -5.89 -2.34
CA PHE A 28 10.77 -7.10 -2.99
C PHE A 28 11.56 -7.53 -4.22
N GLU A 29 12.57 -6.75 -4.62
CA GLU A 29 13.33 -6.91 -5.87
C GLU A 29 12.42 -7.08 -7.10
N ASN A 30 11.26 -6.42 -7.08
CA ASN A 30 10.22 -6.61 -8.10
C ASN A 30 9.35 -5.35 -8.26
N LYS A 31 8.74 -5.18 -9.42
CA LYS A 31 7.82 -4.07 -9.73
C LYS A 31 6.64 -4.06 -8.76
N VAL A 32 6.35 -2.89 -8.20
CA VAL A 32 5.25 -2.68 -7.25
C VAL A 32 4.30 -1.63 -7.81
N ASP A 33 3.04 -2.01 -7.98
CA ASP A 33 1.95 -1.09 -8.24
C ASP A 33 1.24 -0.77 -6.93
N LEU A 34 1.40 0.48 -6.47
CA LEU A 34 0.75 0.95 -5.26
C LEU A 34 -0.70 1.32 -5.56
N ILE A 35 -1.64 0.72 -4.83
CA ILE A 35 -3.05 1.01 -4.93
C ILE A 35 -3.48 1.70 -3.63
N THR A 36 -4.27 2.75 -3.74
CA THR A 36 -4.92 3.37 -2.59
C THR A 36 -6.42 3.07 -2.63
N GLU A 37 -7.08 3.05 -1.47
CA GLU A 37 -8.54 2.86 -1.44
C GLU A 37 -9.28 3.90 -2.29
N GLN A 38 -8.74 5.11 -2.37
CA GLN A 38 -9.29 6.21 -3.17
C GLN A 38 -9.16 5.99 -4.69
N SER A 39 -8.17 5.20 -5.12
CA SER A 39 -8.01 4.83 -6.53
C SER A 39 -8.92 3.68 -6.96
N LEU A 40 -9.55 2.96 -6.02
CA LEU A 40 -10.49 1.91 -6.35
C LEU A 40 -11.81 2.48 -6.87
N SER A 41 -12.34 1.88 -7.93
CA SER A 41 -13.68 2.20 -8.43
C SER A 41 -14.72 1.96 -7.34
N LYS A 42 -15.68 2.88 -7.17
CA LYS A 42 -16.78 2.75 -6.19
C LYS A 42 -17.58 1.45 -6.32
N HIS A 43 -17.59 0.83 -7.50
CA HIS A 43 -18.35 -0.38 -7.79
C HIS A 43 -17.55 -1.67 -7.55
N ILE A 44 -16.21 -1.59 -7.57
CA ILE A 44 -15.32 -2.76 -7.49
C ILE A 44 -14.57 -2.76 -6.15
N GLY A 45 -14.25 -1.58 -5.63
CA GLY A 45 -13.52 -1.37 -4.39
C GLY A 45 -14.07 -2.14 -3.19
N PRO A 46 -15.39 -2.13 -2.91
CA PRO A 46 -15.95 -2.89 -1.80
C PRO A 46 -15.64 -4.39 -1.85
N ASN A 47 -15.75 -5.02 -3.03
CA ASN A 47 -15.49 -6.45 -3.20
C ASN A 47 -13.99 -6.79 -3.06
N ILE A 48 -13.10 -5.86 -3.44
CA ILE A 48 -11.65 -6.01 -3.25
C ILE A 48 -11.28 -5.83 -1.77
N LEU A 49 -11.96 -4.90 -1.07
CA LEU A 49 -11.72 -4.64 0.35
C LEU A 49 -12.16 -5.80 1.25
N GLU A 50 -13.07 -6.65 0.80
CA GLU A 50 -13.49 -7.85 1.53
C GLU A 50 -12.50 -9.02 1.41
N THR A 51 -11.63 -9.02 0.40
CA THR A 51 -10.64 -10.09 0.15
C THR A 51 -9.23 -9.75 0.66
N VAL A 52 -9.02 -8.50 1.09
CA VAL A 52 -7.77 -8.06 1.70
C VAL A 52 -7.74 -8.40 3.20
N GLU A 53 -6.55 -8.74 3.67
CA GLU A 53 -6.20 -8.96 5.08
C GLU A 53 -5.11 -7.94 5.38
N TYR A 54 -5.21 -7.26 6.50
CA TYR A 54 -4.31 -6.16 6.80
C TYR A 54 -3.09 -6.71 7.54
N ILE A 55 -1.88 -6.46 7.04
CA ILE A 55 -0.65 -6.82 7.77
C ILE A 55 -0.24 -5.62 8.61
N SER A 56 -0.01 -5.81 9.91
CA SER A 56 0.52 -4.75 10.78
C SER A 56 2.02 -4.55 10.54
N TYR A 57 2.50 -3.31 10.69
CA TYR A 57 3.93 -2.93 10.61
C TYR A 57 4.83 -3.75 11.52
N ASP A 58 4.31 -4.31 12.61
CA ASP A 58 5.13 -5.11 13.52
C ASP A 58 5.62 -6.42 12.88
N THR A 59 4.95 -6.87 11.79
CA THR A 59 5.25 -8.15 11.12
C THR A 59 6.31 -7.98 10.02
N VAL A 60 6.38 -6.80 9.41
CA VAL A 60 7.38 -6.45 8.41
C VAL A 60 8.37 -5.53 9.11
N LYS A 61 9.62 -5.96 9.36
CA LYS A 61 10.66 -5.17 10.07
C LYS A 61 11.11 -3.90 9.33
N THR A 62 10.19 -3.16 8.72
CA THR A 62 10.42 -1.98 7.91
C THR A 62 9.78 -0.79 8.60
N ASN A 63 10.64 0.04 9.19
CA ASN A 63 10.27 1.27 9.88
C ASN A 63 9.91 2.34 8.84
N ILE A 64 8.72 2.25 8.23
CA ILE A 64 8.16 3.29 7.36
C ILE A 64 7.11 4.05 8.18
N PRO A 65 7.47 5.15 8.85
CA PRO A 65 6.56 5.85 9.75
C PRO A 65 5.31 6.40 9.05
N GLU A 66 5.31 6.59 7.73
CA GLU A 66 4.26 7.25 6.96
C GLU A 66 2.99 6.42 6.75
N LEU A 67 3.10 5.09 6.80
CA LEU A 67 2.00 4.22 6.42
C LEU A 67 1.12 3.84 7.65
N ARG A 68 -0.18 3.60 7.43
CA ARG A 68 -1.15 3.31 8.50
C ARG A 68 -1.52 1.83 8.69
N SER A 69 -1.46 0.98 7.66
CA SER A 69 -1.36 -0.49 7.76
C SER A 69 -0.67 -1.06 6.50
N CYS A 70 0.16 -2.10 6.67
CA CYS A 70 1.07 -2.61 5.65
C CYS A 70 0.35 -3.38 4.52
N LEU A 71 0.64 -2.96 3.29
CA LEU A 71 0.85 -3.71 2.04
C LEU A 71 0.14 -5.05 1.91
N LYS A 72 -0.75 -5.14 0.92
CA LYS A 72 -1.29 -6.43 0.52
C LYS A 72 -1.37 -6.67 -0.98
N PHE A 73 -0.88 -7.85 -1.38
CA PHE A 73 -0.97 -8.42 -2.71
C PHE A 73 -2.43 -8.60 -3.14
N ILE A 74 -2.81 -7.93 -4.21
CA ILE A 74 -4.02 -8.28 -4.98
C ILE A 74 -3.59 -9.35 -6.01
N GLN A 75 -4.26 -10.50 -6.01
CA GLN A 75 -4.16 -11.52 -7.07
C GLN A 75 -5.07 -11.16 -8.24
#